data_AF-A0A953N364-F1
#
_entry.id   AF-A0A953N364-F1
#
_cell.length_a   1.000
_cell.length_b   1.000
_cell.length_c   1.000
_cell.angle_alpha   90.00
_cell.angle_beta   90.00
_cell.angle_gamma   90.00
#
_symmetry.space_group_name_H-M   'P 1'
#
loop_
_entity.id
_entity.type
_entity.pdbx_description
1 polymer ?
#
loop_
_entity_poly.entity_id
_entity_poly.type
_entity_poly.pdbx_seq_one_letter_code
_entity_poly.pdbx_strand_id
1 'polypeptide(L)'
;MKQITFILCLLCFGIGLAQHTGKGECAFQPDNKAWILKYKNTETKEDKVQLVIDKIILDGYTVIESSDSADIDGTKSFDKNSCSPKCMIRFGLIYDKKKGLVLDLKKNPELEALVLEFNAENISHMDLNEYQEKDIYSPAALKRSGIVLYTEDRDLKKMIRKAIKKIGKR
;
A
#
# COMPACT_ATOMS: atom_id res chain seq x y z
N MET A 1 -48.11 37.40 21.00
CA MET A 1 -47.40 36.92 19.78
C MET A 1 -45.92 37.33 19.78
N LYS A 2 -45.16 37.07 20.85
CA LYS A 2 -43.72 37.38 20.92
C LYS A 2 -42.85 36.23 21.46
N GLN A 3 -43.47 35.12 21.88
CA GLN A 3 -42.77 33.96 22.45
C GLN A 3 -42.62 32.77 21.49
N ILE A 4 -43.32 32.77 20.35
CA ILE A 4 -43.22 31.68 19.36
C ILE A 4 -41.99 31.87 18.45
N THR A 5 -41.52 33.11 18.29
CA THR A 5 -40.39 33.44 17.40
C THR A 5 -39.03 32.99 17.95
N PHE A 6 -38.89 32.76 19.25
CA PHE A 6 -37.62 32.35 19.85
C PHE A 6 -37.32 30.85 19.67
N ILE A 7 -38.37 30.02 19.57
CA ILE A 7 -38.24 28.57 19.39
C ILE A 7 -37.81 28.23 17.96
N LEU A 8 -38.24 29.04 16.97
CA LEU A 8 -37.87 28.82 15.56
C LEU A 8 -36.37 29.09 15.30
N CYS A 9 -35.75 30.05 16.01
CA CYS A 9 -34.32 30.32 15.88
C CYS A 9 -33.44 29.24 16.52
N LEU A 10 -33.92 28.54 17.56
CA LEU A 10 -33.18 27.44 18.19
C LEU A 10 -33.17 26.15 17.36
N LEU A 11 -34.16 25.94 16.50
CA LEU A 11 -34.24 24.75 15.64
C LEU A 11 -33.35 24.84 14.38
N CYS A 12 -32.93 26.03 13.96
CA CYS A 12 -32.11 26.21 12.75
C CYS A 12 -30.59 26.02 12.99
N PHE A 13 -30.12 26.02 14.24
CA PHE A 13 -28.69 25.85 14.57
C PHE A 13 -28.30 24.42 14.99
N GLY A 14 -29.26 23.49 15.08
CA GLY A 14 -29.00 22.11 15.51
C GLY A 14 -28.51 21.15 14.42
N ILE A 15 -28.50 21.56 13.15
CA ILE A 15 -28.10 20.70 12.02
C ILE A 15 -26.63 20.92 11.66
N GLY A 16 -25.78 21.03 12.68
CA GLY A 16 -24.33 21.09 12.55
C GLY A 16 -23.70 19.76 12.91
N LEU A 17 -23.11 19.10 11.92
CA LEU A 17 -22.04 18.09 12.07
C LEU A 17 -22.47 16.69 12.57
N ALA A 18 -23.30 16.01 11.80
CA ALA A 18 -23.23 14.55 11.69
C ALA A 18 -23.03 14.10 10.24
N GLN A 19 -22.19 14.82 9.48
CA GLN A 19 -21.54 14.18 8.33
C GLN A 19 -20.45 13.26 8.88
N HIS A 20 -20.85 12.04 9.27
CA HIS A 20 -19.91 10.93 9.27
C HIS A 20 -19.55 10.67 7.80
N THR A 21 -18.64 11.49 7.27
CA THR A 21 -17.91 11.12 6.06
C THR A 21 -17.25 9.79 6.41
N GLY A 22 -17.63 8.73 5.72
CA GLY A 22 -17.02 7.41 5.88
C GLY A 22 -15.54 7.51 5.49
N LYS A 23 -14.72 8.00 6.40
CA LYS A 23 -13.26 7.87 6.42
C LYS A 23 -12.97 6.83 7.49
N GLY A 24 -13.41 5.59 7.26
CA GLY A 24 -12.85 4.48 8.02
C GLY A 24 -11.36 4.44 7.73
N GLU A 25 -10.52 4.51 8.76
CA GLU A 25 -9.11 4.13 8.60
C GLU A 25 -9.07 2.70 8.07
N CYS A 26 -8.27 2.42 7.04
CA CYS A 26 -8.15 1.04 6.57
C CYS A 26 -7.50 0.20 7.66
N ALA A 27 -8.04 -1.00 7.90
CA ALA A 27 -7.53 -1.98 8.84
C ALA A 27 -6.01 -2.27 8.69
N PHE A 28 -5.43 -2.19 7.48
CA PHE A 28 -3.99 -2.37 7.28
C PHE A 28 -3.13 -1.13 7.59
N GLN A 29 -3.74 0.04 7.79
CA GLN A 29 -3.00 1.28 7.99
C GLN A 29 -2.21 1.30 9.31
N PRO A 30 -2.74 0.84 10.47
CA PRO A 30 -1.96 0.68 11.69
C PRO A 30 -0.77 -0.26 11.52
N ASP A 31 -0.98 -1.43 10.92
CA ASP A 31 0.08 -2.43 10.72
C ASP A 31 1.17 -1.90 9.78
N ASN A 32 0.80 -1.22 8.71
CA ASN A 32 1.75 -0.62 7.78
C ASN A 32 2.52 0.54 8.45
N LYS A 33 1.88 1.34 9.30
CA LYS A 33 2.58 2.37 10.10
C LYS A 33 3.59 1.73 11.07
N ALA A 34 3.19 0.69 11.79
CA ALA A 34 4.06 -0.03 12.71
C ALA A 34 5.25 -0.68 11.98
N TRP A 35 4.98 -1.29 10.83
CA TRP A 35 6.02 -1.89 9.98
C TRP A 35 7.00 -0.84 9.44
N ILE A 36 6.51 0.32 8.97
CA ILE A 36 7.38 1.43 8.52
C ILE A 36 8.26 1.94 9.66
N LEU A 37 7.71 2.08 10.87
CA LEU A 37 8.49 2.47 12.05
C LEU A 37 9.59 1.46 12.35
N LYS A 38 9.28 0.16 12.28
CA LYS A 38 10.28 -0.92 12.41
C LYS A 38 11.36 -0.80 11.33
N TYR A 39 10.98 -0.60 10.07
CA TYR A 39 11.91 -0.42 8.95
C TYR A 39 12.86 0.76 9.16
N LYS A 40 12.35 1.90 9.64
CA LYS A 40 13.16 3.10 9.94
C LYS A 40 14.17 2.86 11.06
N ASN A 41 13.74 2.18 12.13
CA ASN A 41 14.55 1.93 13.31
C ASN A 41 15.53 0.77 13.15
N THR A 42 15.43 0.01 12.06
CA THR A 42 16.39 -1.05 11.76
C THR A 42 17.72 -0.44 11.34
N GLU A 43 18.83 -0.91 11.89
CA GLU A 43 20.15 -0.29 11.69
C GLU A 43 20.88 -0.87 10.48
N THR A 44 20.90 -2.19 10.35
CA THR A 44 21.69 -2.87 9.32
C THR A 44 20.96 -2.90 7.98
N LYS A 45 21.74 -2.93 6.90
CA LYS A 45 21.19 -3.01 5.54
C LYS A 45 20.60 -4.40 5.30
N GLU A 46 21.25 -5.42 5.83
CA GLU A 46 20.86 -6.82 5.81
C GLU A 46 19.46 -7.00 6.39
N ASP A 47 19.24 -6.50 7.60
CA ASP A 47 17.94 -6.61 8.27
C ASP A 47 16.87 -5.80 7.54
N LYS A 48 17.20 -4.61 7.00
CA LYS A 48 16.24 -3.82 6.21
C LYS A 48 15.83 -4.54 4.93
N VAL A 49 16.78 -5.15 4.22
CA VAL A 49 16.47 -5.92 3.00
C VAL A 49 15.59 -7.12 3.36
N GLN A 50 15.93 -7.84 4.44
CA GLN A 50 15.11 -8.98 4.89
C GLN A 50 13.69 -8.55 5.27
N LEU A 51 13.53 -7.45 6.00
CA LEU A 51 12.20 -6.91 6.33
C LEU A 51 11.36 -6.59 5.10
N VAL A 52 12.00 -6.07 4.05
CA VAL A 52 11.32 -5.77 2.78
C VAL A 52 10.92 -7.06 2.05
N ILE A 53 11.82 -8.05 1.98
CA ILE A 53 11.51 -9.38 1.41
C ILE A 53 10.30 -9.98 2.12
N ASP A 54 10.37 -10.11 3.45
CA ASP A 54 9.31 -10.71 4.27
C ASP A 54 7.97 -10.00 4.05
N LYS A 55 7.99 -8.67 3.95
CA LYS A 55 6.78 -7.87 3.72
C LYS A 55 6.21 -8.06 2.32
N ILE A 56 7.04 -8.12 1.27
CA ILE A 56 6.59 -8.40 -0.10
C ILE A 56 5.91 -9.77 -0.17
N ILE A 57 6.53 -10.79 0.45
CA ILE A 57 6.00 -12.15 0.51
C ILE A 57 4.65 -12.16 1.26
N LEU A 58 4.62 -11.61 2.48
CA LEU A 58 3.41 -11.56 3.31
C LEU A 58 2.25 -10.86 2.58
N ASP A 59 2.51 -9.69 2.00
CA ASP A 59 1.49 -8.91 1.29
C ASP A 59 1.05 -9.60 -0.01
N GLY A 60 1.93 -10.40 -0.64
CA GLY A 60 1.66 -11.21 -1.82
C GLY A 60 0.63 -12.32 -1.58
N TYR A 61 0.71 -12.98 -0.43
CA TYR A 61 -0.18 -14.08 -0.04
C TYR A 61 -1.41 -13.65 0.75
N THR A 62 -1.44 -12.42 1.26
CA THR A 62 -2.61 -11.91 1.97
C THR A 62 -3.77 -11.76 0.99
N VAL A 63 -4.74 -12.67 1.01
CA VAL A 63 -5.98 -12.58 0.26
C VAL A 63 -6.75 -11.37 0.78
N ILE A 64 -6.88 -10.32 -0.03
CA ILE A 64 -7.98 -9.38 0.18
C ILE A 64 -9.18 -10.16 -0.34
N GLU A 65 -10.00 -10.71 0.55
CA GLU A 65 -11.35 -11.10 0.16
C GLU A 65 -12.06 -9.82 -0.29
N SER A 66 -11.91 -9.48 -1.58
CA SER A 66 -12.87 -8.61 -2.22
C SER A 66 -14.17 -9.39 -2.17
N SER A 67 -15.15 -8.81 -1.49
CA SER A 67 -16.53 -9.25 -1.44
C SER A 67 -17.08 -9.48 -2.85
N ASP A 68 -16.83 -10.65 -3.41
CA ASP A 68 -17.50 -11.18 -4.60
C ASP A 68 -18.73 -12.00 -4.20
N SER A 69 -19.33 -11.69 -3.04
CA SER A 69 -20.72 -12.05 -2.77
C SER A 69 -21.62 -10.91 -3.27
N ALA A 70 -21.76 -10.83 -4.59
CA ALA A 70 -22.95 -10.24 -5.18
C ALA A 70 -24.14 -11.17 -4.87
N ASP A 71 -25.08 -10.64 -4.09
CA ASP A 71 -26.50 -10.98 -4.02
C ASP A 71 -26.90 -12.45 -3.96
N ILE A 72 -27.07 -12.99 -2.75
CA ILE A 72 -28.32 -13.70 -2.40
C ILE A 72 -28.69 -13.36 -0.94
N ASP A 73 -29.88 -12.79 -0.82
CA ASP A 73 -30.68 -12.57 0.38
C ASP A 73 -30.41 -11.31 1.21
N GLY A 74 -31.50 -10.56 1.38
CA GLY A 74 -31.54 -9.28 2.06
C GLY A 74 -31.15 -9.40 3.53
N THR A 75 -30.75 -8.26 4.10
CA THR A 75 -30.34 -8.09 5.50
C THR A 75 -28.90 -8.52 5.79
N LYS A 76 -27.91 -7.78 5.26
CA LYS A 76 -26.57 -7.74 5.86
C LYS A 76 -26.08 -6.31 6.05
N SER A 77 -25.82 -6.01 7.32
CA SER A 77 -25.01 -4.92 7.81
C SER A 77 -23.81 -4.68 6.89
N PHE A 78 -23.68 -3.44 6.40
CA PHE A 78 -22.49 -2.98 5.70
C PHE A 78 -21.24 -3.26 6.56
N ASP A 79 -20.47 -4.29 6.20
CA ASP A 79 -19.12 -4.45 6.73
C ASP A 79 -18.29 -3.26 6.21
N LYS A 80 -18.07 -2.30 7.09
CA LYS A 80 -17.28 -1.07 6.88
C LYS A 80 -15.78 -1.32 6.75
N ASN A 81 -15.34 -2.56 6.50
CA ASN A 81 -13.92 -2.94 6.45
C ASN A 81 -13.44 -3.26 5.02
N SER A 82 -13.92 -2.53 4.01
CA SER A 82 -13.37 -2.63 2.65
C SER A 82 -12.01 -1.93 2.57
N CYS A 83 -10.95 -2.60 3.04
CA CYS A 83 -9.59 -2.17 2.74
C CYS A 83 -9.36 -2.29 1.23
N SER A 84 -9.39 -1.14 0.55
CA SER A 84 -9.04 -1.11 -0.86
C SER A 84 -7.54 -1.45 -1.04
N PRO A 85 -7.14 -2.05 -2.18
CA PRO A 85 -5.73 -2.24 -2.56
C PRO A 85 -4.88 -0.95 -2.55
N LYS A 86 -5.53 0.22 -2.39
CA LYS A 86 -4.90 1.53 -2.27
C LYS A 86 -4.21 1.74 -0.91
N CYS A 87 -4.39 0.86 0.07
CA CYS A 87 -3.82 0.99 1.41
C CYS A 87 -2.59 0.10 1.68
N MET A 88 -2.17 -0.71 0.71
CA MET A 88 -0.95 -1.54 0.80
C MET A 88 0.31 -0.73 0.49
N ILE A 89 1.43 -1.11 1.10
CA ILE A 89 2.76 -0.58 0.74
C ILE A 89 3.10 -1.10 -0.65
N ARG A 90 3.57 -0.20 -1.53
CA ARG A 90 4.05 -0.61 -2.86
C ARG A 90 5.54 -0.87 -2.86
N PHE A 91 5.93 -1.89 -3.60
CA PHE A 91 7.33 -2.23 -3.79
C PHE A 91 7.72 -2.07 -5.26
N GLY A 92 8.78 -1.33 -5.51
CA GLY A 92 9.35 -1.13 -6.83
C GLY A 92 10.83 -1.48 -6.84
N LEU A 93 11.33 -1.93 -7.97
CA LEU A 93 12.74 -2.25 -8.19
C LEU A 93 13.25 -1.49 -9.40
N ILE A 94 14.21 -0.60 -9.20
CA ILE A 94 14.95 0.09 -10.26
C ILE A 94 16.24 -0.68 -10.53
N TYR A 95 16.40 -1.11 -11.78
CA TYR A 95 17.55 -1.93 -12.21
C TYR A 95 18.32 -1.30 -13.37
N ASP A 96 17.83 -0.18 -13.89
CA ASP A 96 18.48 0.61 -14.92
C ASP A 96 17.94 2.05 -14.85
N LYS A 97 18.65 3.03 -15.42
CA LYS A 97 18.35 4.48 -15.28
C LYS A 97 16.92 4.88 -15.64
N LYS A 98 16.26 4.12 -16.51
CA LYS A 98 14.89 4.36 -16.97
C LYS A 98 14.00 3.12 -16.88
N LYS A 99 14.43 2.09 -16.15
CA LYS A 99 13.71 0.82 -16.08
C LYS A 99 13.44 0.43 -14.64
N GLY A 100 12.16 0.21 -14.37
CA GLY A 100 11.66 -0.27 -13.10
C GLY A 100 10.73 -1.45 -13.27
N LEU A 101 10.53 -2.19 -12.20
CA LEU A 101 9.59 -3.29 -12.08
C LEU A 101 8.78 -3.09 -10.80
N VAL A 102 7.45 -3.22 -10.88
CA VAL A 102 6.60 -3.25 -9.68
C VAL A 102 6.58 -4.68 -9.16
N LEU A 103 6.93 -4.86 -7.89
CA LEU A 103 6.94 -6.15 -7.21
C LEU A 103 5.56 -6.42 -6.61
N ASP A 104 4.65 -6.91 -7.45
CA ASP A 104 3.28 -7.26 -7.08
C ASP A 104 3.08 -8.77 -7.33
N LEU A 105 3.27 -9.57 -6.28
CA LEU A 105 3.20 -11.03 -6.35
C LEU A 105 1.78 -11.54 -6.60
N LYS A 106 0.74 -10.76 -6.28
CA LYS A 106 -0.64 -11.11 -6.61
C LYS A 106 -0.87 -11.11 -8.12
N LYS A 107 -0.26 -10.14 -8.81
CA LYS A 107 -0.36 -10.03 -10.27
C LYS A 107 0.64 -10.90 -11.00
N ASN A 108 1.85 -11.03 -10.48
CA ASN A 108 2.94 -11.78 -11.09
C ASN A 108 3.61 -12.69 -10.04
N PRO A 109 3.00 -13.83 -9.68
CA PRO A 109 3.54 -14.74 -8.68
C PRO A 109 4.97 -15.22 -8.98
N GLU A 110 5.34 -15.30 -10.25
CA GLU A 110 6.69 -15.69 -10.69
C GLU A 110 7.80 -14.72 -10.24
N LEU A 111 7.45 -13.52 -9.77
CA LEU A 111 8.40 -12.58 -9.20
C LEU A 111 8.89 -13.00 -7.81
N GLU A 112 8.22 -13.94 -7.14
CA GLU A 112 8.65 -14.44 -5.83
C GLU A 112 10.08 -15.00 -5.88
N ALA A 113 10.37 -15.84 -6.88
CA ALA A 113 11.71 -16.40 -7.06
C ALA A 113 12.77 -15.31 -7.29
N LEU A 114 12.40 -14.17 -7.86
CA LEU A 114 13.31 -13.02 -7.99
C LEU A 114 13.49 -12.28 -6.66
N VAL A 115 12.40 -12.11 -5.90
CA VAL A 115 12.42 -11.41 -4.59
C VAL A 115 13.28 -12.16 -3.59
N LEU A 116 13.25 -13.50 -3.60
CA LEU A 116 14.06 -14.34 -2.72
C LEU A 116 15.58 -14.26 -3.00
N GLU A 117 15.98 -13.73 -4.16
CA GLU A 117 17.40 -13.52 -4.49
C GLU A 117 17.94 -12.20 -3.91
N PHE A 118 17.09 -11.31 -3.37
CA PHE A 118 17.55 -10.03 -2.84
C PHE A 118 18.37 -10.21 -1.57
N ASN A 119 19.44 -9.44 -1.43
CA ASN A 119 20.27 -9.39 -0.25
C ASN A 119 21.00 -8.04 -0.15
N ALA A 120 21.72 -7.82 0.95
CA ALA A 120 22.45 -6.57 1.18
C ALA A 120 23.59 -6.32 0.18
N GLU A 121 24.11 -7.35 -0.49
CA GLU A 121 25.19 -7.21 -1.46
C GLU A 121 24.65 -6.73 -2.82
N ASN A 122 23.49 -7.25 -3.24
CA ASN A 122 22.95 -7.00 -4.58
C ASN A 122 21.92 -5.86 -4.64
N ILE A 123 21.34 -5.44 -3.51
CA ILE A 123 20.55 -4.21 -3.40
C ILE A 123 21.49 -3.06 -3.05
N SER A 124 21.59 -2.03 -3.87
CA SER A 124 22.49 -0.90 -3.62
C SER A 124 21.95 0.06 -2.56
N HIS A 125 20.68 0.45 -2.67
CA HIS A 125 19.97 1.29 -1.70
C HIS A 125 18.46 1.09 -1.77
N MET A 126 17.75 1.63 -0.79
CA MET A 126 16.29 1.59 -0.71
C MET A 126 15.75 2.97 -0.31
N ASP A 127 14.82 3.49 -1.11
CA ASP A 127 14.11 4.72 -0.80
C ASP A 127 12.73 4.40 -0.23
N LEU A 128 12.45 4.91 0.96
CA LEU A 128 11.11 4.95 1.52
C LEU A 128 10.44 6.25 1.05
N ASN A 129 9.21 6.12 0.54
CA ASN A 129 8.32 7.24 0.28
C ASN A 129 7.08 7.05 1.15
N GLU A 130 6.97 7.84 2.19
CA GLU A 130 5.84 7.76 3.10
C GLU A 130 4.61 8.50 2.58
N TYR A 131 3.45 8.00 3.01
CA TYR A 131 2.21 8.73 2.95
C TYR A 131 2.41 10.18 3.46
N GLN A 132 2.07 11.16 2.63
CA GLN A 132 2.16 12.63 2.86
C GLN A 132 3.52 13.31 2.70
N GLU A 133 4.62 12.61 2.38
CA GLU A 133 5.95 13.25 2.32
C GLU A 133 6.27 13.95 0.98
N LYS A 134 5.58 13.56 -0.12
CA LYS A 134 5.75 14.17 -1.46
C LYS A 134 4.43 14.75 -1.96
N ASP A 135 4.07 15.90 -1.40
CA ASP A 135 2.80 16.60 -1.65
C ASP A 135 2.69 17.29 -3.02
N ILE A 136 3.71 17.18 -3.89
CA ILE A 136 3.92 18.17 -4.96
C ILE A 136 3.35 17.76 -6.33
N TYR A 137 3.12 16.46 -6.66
CA TYR A 137 2.89 16.10 -8.08
C TYR A 137 1.85 15.03 -8.49
N SER A 138 1.06 14.38 -7.63
CA SER A 138 -0.07 13.55 -8.14
C SER A 138 -1.08 13.09 -7.07
N PRO A 139 -2.41 13.27 -7.27
CA PRO A 139 -3.46 12.81 -6.34
C PRO A 139 -3.48 11.29 -6.08
N ALA A 140 -2.91 10.49 -6.98
CA ALA A 140 -2.83 9.03 -6.84
C ALA A 140 -1.61 8.56 -6.03
N ALA A 141 -0.58 9.41 -5.89
CA ALA A 141 0.56 9.19 -5.00
C ALA A 141 0.22 9.55 -3.54
N LEU A 142 -0.78 10.43 -3.34
CA LEU A 142 -1.23 10.92 -2.03
C LEU A 142 -1.87 9.87 -1.09
N LYS A 143 -1.94 8.58 -1.46
CA LYS A 143 -2.77 7.59 -0.74
C LYS A 143 -2.03 6.39 -0.15
N ARG A 144 -0.72 6.26 -0.37
CA ARG A 144 0.03 5.09 0.13
C ARG A 144 1.53 5.35 0.28
N SER A 145 2.14 4.60 1.18
CA SER A 145 3.60 4.49 1.25
C SER A 145 4.13 3.52 0.18
N GLY A 146 5.40 3.65 -0.15
CA GLY A 146 6.09 2.70 -1.00
C GLY A 146 7.59 2.66 -0.73
N ILE A 147 8.20 1.54 -1.09
CA ILE A 147 9.65 1.35 -1.05
C ILE A 147 10.15 1.07 -2.46
N VAL A 148 11.18 1.80 -2.86
CA VAL A 148 11.89 1.60 -4.12
C VAL A 148 13.26 1.02 -3.80
N LEU A 149 13.49 -0.22 -4.22
CA LEU A 149 14.79 -0.86 -4.18
C LEU A 149 15.57 -0.49 -5.44
N TYR A 150 16.88 -0.34 -5.30
CA TYR A 150 17.78 -0.11 -6.41
C TYR A 150 18.84 -1.19 -6.44
N THR A 151 19.23 -1.60 -7.64
CA THR A 151 20.33 -2.55 -7.81
C THR A 151 21.28 -2.09 -8.90
N GLU A 152 22.57 -2.20 -8.60
CA GLU A 152 23.62 -2.09 -9.60
C GLU A 152 24.19 -3.44 -10.04
N ASP A 153 23.85 -4.50 -9.30
CA ASP A 153 24.37 -5.85 -9.48
C ASP A 153 24.03 -6.43 -10.86
N ARG A 154 25.05 -6.99 -11.50
CA ARG A 154 24.94 -7.44 -12.89
C ARG A 154 24.11 -8.70 -13.00
N ASP A 155 24.20 -9.60 -12.03
CA ASP A 155 23.55 -10.91 -12.10
C ASP A 155 22.08 -10.80 -11.72
N LEU A 156 21.75 -10.02 -10.70
CA LEU A 156 20.39 -9.65 -10.38
C LEU A 156 19.72 -8.94 -11.56
N LYS A 157 20.40 -7.99 -12.23
CA LYS A 157 19.91 -7.37 -13.48
C LYS A 157 19.62 -8.39 -14.58
N LYS A 158 20.38 -9.49 -14.69
CA LYS A 158 20.07 -10.56 -15.67
C LYS A 158 18.82 -11.33 -15.24
N MET A 159 18.68 -11.65 -13.96
CA MET A 159 17.50 -12.35 -13.43
C MET A 159 16.23 -11.52 -13.64
N ILE A 160 16.27 -10.22 -13.35
CA ILE A 160 15.14 -9.29 -13.58
C ILE A 160 14.70 -9.31 -15.04
N ARG A 161 15.64 -9.20 -15.99
CA ARG A 161 15.31 -9.24 -17.43
C ARG A 161 14.69 -10.57 -17.85
N LYS A 162 15.15 -11.68 -17.28
CA LYS A 162 14.55 -13.01 -17.52
C LYS A 162 13.13 -13.07 -16.98
N ALA A 163 12.89 -12.55 -15.77
CA ALA A 163 11.56 -12.49 -15.15
C ALA A 163 10.58 -11.65 -15.99
N ILE A 164 11.00 -10.45 -16.43
CA ILE A 164 10.17 -9.58 -17.29
C ILE A 164 9.81 -10.27 -18.61
N LYS A 165 10.75 -11.00 -19.22
CA LYS A 165 10.47 -11.75 -20.46
C LYS A 165 9.48 -12.90 -20.23
N LYS A 166 9.42 -13.48 -19.03
CA LYS A 166 8.42 -14.51 -18.67
C LYS A 166 7.03 -13.88 -18.52
N ILE A 167 6.93 -12.75 -17.82
CA ILE A 167 5.67 -12.00 -17.63
C ILE A 167 5.05 -11.66 -18.99
N GLY A 168 5.83 -11.06 -19.90
CA GLY A 168 5.32 -10.61 -21.20
C GLY A 168 4.97 -11.70 -22.22
N LYS A 169 5.19 -12.98 -21.89
CA LYS A 169 4.79 -14.12 -22.73
C LYS A 169 3.43 -14.72 -22.34
N ARG A 170 2.83 -14.22 -21.26
CA ARG A 170 1.53 -14.65 -20.73
C ARG A 170 0.43 -13.75 -21.28
#